data_AF-A0A3G2HZK6-F1
#
_entry.id   AF-A0A3G2HZK6-F1
#
_cell.length_a   1.000
_cell.length_b   1.000
_cell.length_c   1.000
_cell.angle_alpha   90.00
_cell.angle_beta   90.00
_cell.angle_gamma   90.00
#
_symmetry.space_group_name_H-M   'P 1'
#
loop_
_entity.id
_entity.type
_entity.pdbx_description
1 polymer ?
#
loop_
_entity_poly.entity_id
_entity_poly.type
_entity_poly.pdbx_seq_one_letter_code
_entity_poly.pdbx_strand_id
1 'polypeptide(L)'
;MLVTLLVLVWLPLSAPALQFEVNKIRQTAVSRFGARAGTAVDRWMANLESARGLSERRQLDAVNDFWNMNVMAGEDIHIWGQLDYWATPVETLGKAAADCEDFVIGKYFSLLHLGVPNEKLRLIYVRAQVGGQSIAHMVLGYYPTPQSEPLLLDNLSGSIRPASQRPDLTPVFSFNSQGVYVGNAQKGSVDSISRWRGLLEKMRKEGFVP
;
A
#
# COMPACT_ATOMS: atom_id res chain seq x y z
N MET A 1 -43.54 35.42 17.13
CA MET A 1 -42.11 35.12 17.27
C MET A 1 -41.86 33.75 16.65
N LEU A 2 -41.32 33.70 15.42
CA LEU A 2 -40.83 32.44 14.84
C LEU A 2 -39.36 32.28 15.25
N VAL A 3 -39.03 31.14 15.85
CA VAL A 3 -37.66 30.76 16.18
C VAL A 3 -37.14 29.88 15.05
N THR A 4 -36.20 30.39 14.28
CA THR A 4 -35.51 29.65 13.21
C THR A 4 -34.40 28.80 13.83
N LEU A 5 -34.53 27.48 13.83
CA LEU A 5 -33.44 26.58 14.20
C LEU A 5 -32.41 26.50 13.07
N LEU A 6 -31.19 26.96 13.32
CA LEU A 6 -30.04 26.68 12.46
C LEU A 6 -29.52 25.27 12.76
N VAL A 7 -29.70 24.35 11.83
CA VAL A 7 -29.02 23.05 11.84
C VAL A 7 -27.62 23.26 11.26
N LEU A 8 -26.61 23.28 12.13
CA LEU A 8 -25.21 23.23 11.71
C LEU A 8 -24.90 21.82 11.22
N VAL A 9 -24.84 21.65 9.89
CA VAL A 9 -24.35 20.41 9.27
C VAL A 9 -22.83 20.39 9.46
N TRP A 10 -22.35 19.58 10.39
CA TRP A 10 -20.94 19.26 10.55
C TRP A 10 -20.53 18.35 9.39
N LEU A 11 -19.93 18.91 8.35
CA LEU A 11 -19.22 18.12 7.35
C LEU A 11 -17.92 17.62 8.01
N PRO A 12 -17.69 16.30 8.09
CA PRO A 12 -16.42 15.79 8.62
C PRO A 12 -15.29 16.32 7.74
N LEU A 13 -14.32 17.02 8.34
CA LEU A 13 -13.05 17.31 7.67
C LEU A 13 -12.38 15.96 7.35
N SER A 14 -12.42 15.55 6.09
CA SER A 14 -11.59 14.46 5.60
C SER A 14 -10.13 14.84 5.85
N ALA A 15 -9.37 13.96 6.50
CA ALA A 15 -7.93 14.13 6.57
C ALA A 15 -7.39 14.32 5.13
N PRO A 16 -6.43 15.24 4.92
CA PRO A 16 -5.85 15.44 3.59
C PRO A 16 -5.33 14.09 3.07
N ALA A 17 -5.68 13.76 1.83
CA ALA A 17 -5.15 12.58 1.17
C ALA A 17 -3.64 12.74 0.96
N LEU A 18 -2.89 11.65 1.09
CA LEU A 18 -1.45 11.62 0.83
C LEU A 18 -1.15 12.19 -0.55
N GLN A 19 -0.38 13.29 -0.58
CA GLN A 19 -0.03 13.99 -1.82
C GLN A 19 1.32 13.56 -2.34
N PHE A 20 1.43 13.46 -3.67
CA PHE A 20 2.65 13.10 -4.37
C PHE A 20 3.22 14.33 -5.06
N GLU A 21 4.41 14.77 -4.65
CA GLU A 21 5.21 15.75 -5.40
C GLU A 21 5.83 15.05 -6.62
N VAL A 22 5.01 14.82 -7.65
CA VAL A 22 5.35 13.99 -8.82
C VAL A 22 6.72 14.32 -9.43
N ASN A 23 7.02 15.62 -9.61
CA ASN A 23 8.29 16.07 -10.16
C ASN A 23 9.48 15.64 -9.29
N LYS A 24 9.35 15.72 -7.97
CA LYS A 24 10.40 15.34 -7.02
C LYS A 24 10.58 13.83 -6.99
N ILE A 25 9.48 13.06 -6.92
CA ILE A 25 9.50 11.59 -6.97
C ILE A 25 10.23 11.12 -8.23
N ARG A 26 9.87 11.68 -9.38
CA ARG A 26 10.51 11.37 -10.67
C ARG A 26 11.99 11.76 -10.69
N GLN A 27 12.34 12.95 -10.22
CA GLN A 27 13.73 13.40 -10.15
C GLN A 27 14.57 12.50 -9.24
N THR A 28 14.04 12.08 -8.09
CA THR A 28 14.72 11.15 -7.18
C THR A 28 14.89 9.77 -7.81
N ALA A 29 13.89 9.26 -8.53
CA ALA A 29 14.01 8.01 -9.27
C ALA A 29 15.13 8.08 -10.32
N VAL A 30 15.16 9.15 -11.12
CA VAL A 30 16.19 9.36 -12.16
C VAL A 30 17.58 9.51 -11.55
N SER A 31 17.73 10.28 -10.47
CA SER A 31 19.04 10.53 -9.87
C SER A 31 19.63 9.29 -9.20
N ARG A 32 18.78 8.44 -8.59
CA ARG A 32 19.22 7.24 -7.87
C ARG A 32 19.36 6.00 -8.77
N PHE A 33 18.51 5.86 -9.78
CA PHE A 33 18.36 4.61 -10.55
C PHE A 33 18.39 4.81 -12.07
N GLY A 34 18.56 6.05 -12.54
CA GLY A 34 18.71 6.38 -13.96
C GLY A 34 17.38 6.57 -14.71
N ALA A 35 17.48 6.86 -16.01
CA ALA A 35 16.34 7.27 -16.83
C ALA A 35 15.18 6.24 -16.88
N ARG A 36 15.50 4.93 -16.84
CA ARG A 36 14.48 3.87 -16.82
C ARG A 36 13.56 3.95 -15.61
N ALA A 37 14.10 4.30 -14.44
CA ALA A 37 13.31 4.48 -13.23
C ALA A 37 12.38 5.70 -13.34
N GLY A 38 12.85 6.79 -13.96
CA GLY A 38 11.98 7.92 -14.31
C GLY A 38 10.79 7.50 -15.17
N THR A 39 11.03 6.69 -16.21
CA THR A 39 9.96 6.14 -17.06
C THR A 39 9.00 5.23 -16.27
N ALA A 40 9.51 4.45 -15.32
CA ALA A 40 8.66 3.60 -14.47
C ALA A 40 7.75 4.45 -13.57
N VAL A 41 8.27 5.54 -12.99
CA VAL A 41 7.47 6.52 -12.24
C VAL A 41 6.43 7.19 -13.15
N ASP A 42 6.79 7.59 -14.37
CA ASP A 42 5.85 8.20 -15.32
C ASP A 42 4.68 7.25 -15.64
N ARG A 43 4.97 5.97 -15.84
CA ARG A 43 3.94 4.92 -16.05
C ARG A 43 3.07 4.71 -14.81
N TRP A 44 3.67 4.73 -13.63
CA TRP A 44 2.93 4.63 -12.38
C TRP A 44 1.96 5.80 -12.22
N MET A 45 2.42 7.03 -12.44
CA MET A 45 1.56 8.22 -12.35
C MET A 45 0.43 8.18 -13.39
N ALA A 46 0.71 7.73 -14.62
CA ALA A 46 -0.32 7.57 -15.66
C ALA A 46 -1.37 6.52 -15.28
N ASN A 47 -0.96 5.40 -14.65
CA ASN A 47 -1.90 4.39 -14.13
C ASN A 47 -2.80 4.99 -13.05
N LEU A 48 -2.23 5.71 -12.07
CA LEU A 48 -3.00 6.39 -11.02
C LEU A 48 -3.98 7.40 -11.61
N GLU A 49 -3.54 8.22 -12.56
CA GLU A 49 -4.42 9.21 -13.18
C GLU A 49 -5.58 8.54 -13.94
N SER A 50 -5.32 7.44 -14.65
CA SER A 50 -6.38 6.68 -15.32
C SER A 50 -7.38 6.00 -14.36
N ALA A 51 -6.95 5.71 -13.14
CA ALA A 51 -7.76 5.10 -12.10
C ALA A 51 -8.53 6.12 -11.24
N ARG A 52 -8.19 7.41 -11.35
CA ARG A 52 -8.83 8.48 -10.59
C ARG A 52 -10.31 8.58 -10.93
N GLY A 53 -11.15 8.66 -9.91
CA GLY A 53 -12.62 8.74 -10.07
C GLY A 53 -13.33 7.44 -10.45
N LEU A 54 -12.60 6.34 -10.68
CA LEU A 54 -13.21 5.02 -10.80
C LEU A 54 -13.76 4.53 -9.44
N SER A 55 -14.61 3.51 -9.47
CA SER A 55 -15.04 2.84 -8.25
C SER A 55 -13.84 2.23 -7.51
N GLU A 56 -13.90 2.18 -6.18
CA GLU A 56 -12.81 1.62 -5.34
C GLU A 56 -12.41 0.23 -5.85
N ARG A 57 -13.36 -0.63 -6.23
CA ARG A 57 -13.03 -1.95 -6.80
C ARG A 57 -12.14 -1.86 -8.04
N ARG A 58 -12.44 -0.97 -8.97
CA ARG A 58 -11.65 -0.77 -10.20
C ARG A 58 -10.30 -0.14 -9.91
N GLN A 59 -10.20 0.71 -8.88
CA GLN A 59 -8.92 1.23 -8.40
C GLN A 59 -8.04 0.12 -7.82
N LEU A 60 -8.62 -0.79 -7.00
CA LEU A 60 -7.90 -1.96 -6.47
C LEU A 60 -7.35 -2.81 -7.61
N ASP A 61 -8.18 -3.14 -8.61
CA ASP A 61 -7.76 -3.94 -9.77
C ASP A 61 -6.59 -3.24 -10.52
N ALA A 62 -6.74 -1.96 -10.87
CA ALA A 62 -5.73 -1.20 -11.62
C ALA A 62 -4.39 -1.08 -10.89
N VAL A 63 -4.42 -0.88 -9.58
CA VAL A 63 -3.22 -0.78 -8.73
C VAL A 63 -2.57 -2.16 -8.56
N ASN A 64 -3.36 -3.21 -8.29
CA ASN A 64 -2.84 -4.55 -8.12
C ASN A 64 -2.13 -5.06 -9.38
N ASP A 65 -2.77 -4.85 -10.54
CA ASP A 65 -2.23 -5.24 -11.85
C ASP A 65 -0.96 -4.45 -12.18
N PHE A 66 -0.94 -3.13 -11.95
CA PHE A 66 0.23 -2.32 -12.21
C PHE A 66 1.47 -2.84 -11.49
N TRP A 67 1.38 -3.02 -10.17
CA TRP A 67 2.51 -3.48 -9.36
C TRP A 67 2.94 -4.90 -9.74
N ASN A 68 1.98 -5.82 -9.93
CA ASN A 68 2.28 -7.21 -10.27
C ASN A 68 2.87 -7.37 -11.69
N MET A 69 2.60 -6.45 -12.62
CA MET A 69 3.14 -6.51 -13.99
C MET A 69 4.47 -5.78 -14.16
N ASN A 70 4.78 -4.80 -13.31
CA ASN A 70 5.96 -3.93 -13.48
C ASN A 70 7.13 -4.26 -12.54
N VAL A 71 6.94 -5.20 -11.61
CA VAL A 71 7.93 -5.53 -10.58
C VAL A 71 8.11 -7.05 -10.50
N MET A 72 9.36 -7.49 -10.49
CA MET A 72 9.73 -8.90 -10.33
C MET A 72 9.84 -9.28 -8.85
N ALA A 73 9.17 -10.34 -8.43
CA ALA A 73 9.32 -10.87 -7.08
C ALA A 73 10.74 -11.46 -6.88
N GLY A 74 11.35 -11.18 -5.73
CA GLY A 74 12.66 -11.70 -5.34
C GLY A 74 12.90 -11.53 -3.84
N GLU A 75 14.12 -11.83 -3.39
CA GLU A 75 14.52 -11.70 -1.99
C GLU A 75 15.43 -10.48 -1.78
N ASP A 76 15.25 -9.78 -0.66
CA ASP A 76 16.00 -8.56 -0.35
C ASP A 76 17.51 -8.75 -0.33
N ILE A 77 17.99 -9.92 0.12
CA ILE A 77 19.43 -10.19 0.14
C ILE A 77 20.04 -10.13 -1.26
N HIS A 78 19.29 -10.45 -2.29
CA HIS A 78 19.72 -10.39 -3.69
C HIS A 78 19.47 -9.01 -4.32
N ILE A 79 18.42 -8.31 -3.91
CA ILE A 79 18.02 -7.01 -4.49
C ILE A 79 18.79 -5.86 -3.85
N TRP A 80 18.87 -5.88 -2.51
CA TRP A 80 19.36 -4.80 -1.64
C TRP A 80 20.69 -5.14 -0.95
N GLY A 81 21.07 -6.42 -0.89
CA GLY A 81 22.25 -6.85 -0.12
C GLY A 81 22.04 -6.78 1.40
N GLN A 82 20.79 -6.66 1.83
CA GLN A 82 20.37 -6.56 3.22
C GLN A 82 19.14 -7.44 3.40
N LEU A 83 18.98 -8.08 4.56
CA LEU A 83 17.76 -8.82 4.88
C LEU A 83 16.67 -7.84 5.38
N ASP A 84 15.41 -8.07 4.95
CA ASP A 84 14.21 -7.42 5.50
C ASP A 84 14.30 -5.87 5.39
N TYR A 85 14.53 -5.43 4.15
CA TYR A 85 14.69 -4.05 3.71
C TYR A 85 13.38 -3.56 3.08
N TRP A 86 12.67 -2.68 3.79
CA TRP A 86 11.43 -2.11 3.26
C TRP A 86 11.75 -0.98 2.28
N ALA A 87 11.55 -1.25 0.99
CA ALA A 87 11.78 -0.32 -0.10
C ALA A 87 10.62 0.67 -0.26
N THR A 88 10.94 1.90 -0.64
CA THR A 88 9.92 2.87 -1.05
C THR A 88 9.39 2.55 -2.45
N PRO A 89 8.22 3.08 -2.85
CA PRO A 89 7.74 2.93 -4.23
C PRO A 89 8.76 3.38 -5.29
N VAL A 90 9.58 4.40 -5.01
CA VAL A 90 10.66 4.86 -5.89
C VAL A 90 11.78 3.83 -5.99
N GLU A 91 12.17 3.24 -4.87
CA GLU A 91 13.20 2.21 -4.79
C GLU A 91 12.77 0.93 -5.52
N THR A 92 11.55 0.45 -5.25
CA THR A 92 10.99 -0.74 -5.90
C THR A 92 10.88 -0.56 -7.42
N LEU A 93 10.33 0.56 -7.90
CA LEU A 93 10.25 0.84 -9.34
C LEU A 93 11.63 1.10 -9.96
N GLY A 94 12.57 1.65 -9.19
CA GLY A 94 13.95 1.86 -9.62
C GLY A 94 14.73 0.58 -9.85
N LYS A 95 14.51 -0.44 -9.00
CA LYS A 95 15.09 -1.78 -9.17
C LYS A 95 14.26 -2.68 -10.09
N ALA A 96 12.98 -2.39 -10.27
CA ALA A 96 11.99 -3.26 -10.91
C ALA A 96 11.96 -4.68 -10.28
N ALA A 97 12.33 -4.78 -9.01
CA ALA A 97 12.37 -6.00 -8.22
C ALA A 97 12.07 -5.68 -6.75
N ALA A 98 11.40 -6.60 -6.07
CA ALA A 98 10.97 -6.44 -4.68
C ALA A 98 10.60 -7.78 -4.04
N ASP A 99 10.59 -7.82 -2.71
CA ASP A 99 9.95 -8.90 -1.96
C ASP A 99 8.50 -8.55 -1.59
N CYS A 100 7.83 -9.32 -0.73
CA CYS A 100 6.38 -9.23 -0.56
C CYS A 100 5.86 -7.91 0.00
N GLU A 101 6.52 -7.33 1.01
CA GLU A 101 6.12 -6.08 1.63
C GLU A 101 6.22 -4.90 0.68
N ASP A 102 7.20 -4.89 -0.22
CA ASP A 102 7.45 -3.80 -1.15
C ASP A 102 6.29 -3.65 -2.14
N PHE A 103 5.75 -4.78 -2.63
CA PHE A 103 4.51 -4.76 -3.43
C PHE A 103 3.34 -4.18 -2.63
N VAL A 104 3.20 -4.60 -1.37
CA VAL A 104 2.11 -4.15 -0.49
C VAL A 104 2.22 -2.66 -0.19
N ILE A 105 3.43 -2.16 0.08
CA ILE A 105 3.75 -0.74 0.30
C ILE A 105 3.39 0.08 -0.94
N GLY A 106 3.84 -0.36 -2.12
CA GLY A 106 3.49 0.28 -3.39
C GLY A 106 1.98 0.37 -3.61
N LYS A 107 1.27 -0.74 -3.41
CA LYS A 107 -0.20 -0.79 -3.57
C LYS A 107 -0.92 0.08 -2.54
N TYR A 108 -0.49 0.05 -1.29
CA TYR A 108 -1.09 0.83 -0.20
C TYR A 108 -1.01 2.33 -0.48
N PHE A 109 0.18 2.83 -0.82
CA PHE A 109 0.35 4.26 -1.09
C PHE A 109 -0.29 4.72 -2.40
N SER A 110 -0.33 3.86 -3.43
CA SER A 110 -1.15 4.11 -4.63
C SER A 110 -2.61 4.36 -4.27
N LEU A 111 -3.21 3.50 -3.44
CA LEU A 111 -4.64 3.58 -3.11
C LEU A 111 -4.96 4.76 -2.20
N LEU A 112 -4.08 5.08 -1.25
CA LEU A 112 -4.20 6.32 -0.47
C LEU A 112 -4.19 7.56 -1.36
N HIS A 113 -3.29 7.60 -2.36
CA HIS A 113 -3.24 8.71 -3.31
C HIS A 113 -4.49 8.82 -4.20
N LEU A 114 -5.14 7.70 -4.48
CA LEU A 114 -6.44 7.65 -5.19
C LEU A 114 -7.64 8.03 -4.31
N GLY A 115 -7.40 8.30 -3.03
CA GLY A 115 -8.43 8.71 -2.07
C GLY A 115 -9.14 7.56 -1.37
N VAL A 116 -8.64 6.32 -1.47
CA VAL A 116 -9.18 5.21 -0.68
C VAL A 116 -8.90 5.48 0.80
N PRO A 117 -9.91 5.48 1.68
CA PRO A 117 -9.72 5.79 3.08
C PRO A 117 -8.75 4.82 3.76
N ASN A 118 -7.83 5.34 4.57
CA ASN A 118 -6.80 4.54 5.24
C ASN A 118 -7.38 3.45 6.15
N GLU A 119 -8.50 3.72 6.80
CA GLU A 119 -9.20 2.78 7.67
C GLU A 119 -9.68 1.53 6.93
N LYS A 120 -9.83 1.60 5.59
CA LYS A 120 -10.17 0.46 4.74
C LYS A 120 -8.94 -0.35 4.33
N LEU A 121 -7.73 0.13 4.55
CA LEU A 121 -6.50 -0.50 4.08
C LEU A 121 -5.67 -0.99 5.26
N ARG A 122 -5.23 -2.25 5.22
CA ARG A 122 -4.29 -2.80 6.19
C ARG A 122 -3.25 -3.68 5.51
N LEU A 123 -1.98 -3.47 5.84
CA LEU A 123 -0.90 -4.41 5.54
C LEU A 123 -1.07 -5.60 6.49
N ILE A 124 -1.22 -6.80 5.94
CA ILE A 124 -1.49 -8.02 6.72
C ILE A 124 -0.29 -8.94 6.61
N TYR A 125 0.36 -9.21 7.74
CA TYR A 125 1.37 -10.24 7.85
C TYR A 125 0.69 -11.60 8.02
N VAL A 126 1.06 -12.55 7.18
CA VAL A 126 0.45 -13.88 7.10
C VAL A 126 1.53 -14.97 7.07
N ARG A 127 1.13 -16.20 7.37
CA ARG A 127 1.86 -17.41 6.97
C ARG A 127 1.24 -17.95 5.70
N ALA A 128 1.96 -17.92 4.59
CA ALA A 128 1.51 -18.43 3.30
C ALA A 128 1.96 -19.89 3.10
N GLN A 129 1.09 -20.73 2.55
CA GLN A 129 1.43 -22.09 2.10
C GLN A 129 1.80 -22.07 0.62
N VAL A 130 3.08 -22.18 0.31
CA VAL A 130 3.61 -22.16 -1.06
C VAL A 130 4.46 -23.40 -1.28
N GLY A 131 4.12 -24.21 -2.29
CA GLY A 131 4.86 -25.45 -2.60
C GLY A 131 4.91 -26.47 -1.46
N GLY A 132 3.92 -26.46 -0.56
CA GLY A 132 3.88 -27.31 0.63
C GLY A 132 4.71 -26.80 1.82
N GLN A 133 5.26 -25.59 1.73
CA GLN A 133 6.02 -24.95 2.81
C GLN A 133 5.27 -23.73 3.36
N SER A 134 5.42 -23.52 4.67
CA SER A 134 4.88 -22.36 5.37
C SER A 134 5.92 -21.25 5.42
N ILE A 135 5.68 -20.15 4.70
CA ILE A 135 6.58 -19.00 4.63
C ILE A 135 5.95 -17.74 5.25
N ALA A 136 6.78 -16.84 5.74
CA ALA A 136 6.34 -15.48 6.06
C ALA A 136 5.97 -14.75 4.77
N HIS A 137 4.86 -14.01 4.78
CA HIS A 137 4.39 -13.26 3.62
C HIS A 137 3.58 -12.03 4.05
N MET A 138 3.44 -11.06 3.15
CA MET A 138 2.60 -9.88 3.37
C MET A 138 1.63 -9.68 2.22
N VAL A 139 0.38 -9.31 2.55
CA VAL A 139 -0.66 -8.94 1.58
C VAL A 139 -1.31 -7.63 1.98
N LEU A 140 -1.93 -6.93 1.03
CA LEU A 140 -2.75 -5.76 1.33
C LEU A 140 -4.22 -6.18 1.46
N GLY A 141 -4.81 -5.95 2.63
CA GLY A 141 -6.24 -6.13 2.86
C GLY A 141 -7.02 -4.85 2.60
N TYR A 142 -8.08 -4.95 1.82
CA TYR A 142 -9.09 -3.90 1.63
C TYR A 142 -10.41 -4.30 2.29
N TYR A 143 -10.90 -3.48 3.20
CA TYR A 143 -12.12 -3.67 3.97
C TYR A 143 -13.21 -2.69 3.46
N PRO A 144 -14.21 -3.16 2.68
CA PRO A 144 -15.30 -2.30 2.21
C PRO A 144 -16.01 -1.55 3.36
N THR A 145 -16.18 -2.24 4.49
CA THR A 145 -16.61 -1.68 5.78
C THR A 145 -15.74 -2.26 6.90
N PRO A 146 -15.67 -1.64 8.09
CA PRO A 146 -14.83 -2.13 9.19
C PRO A 146 -15.13 -3.56 9.66
N GLN A 147 -16.35 -4.07 9.43
CA GLN A 147 -16.78 -5.43 9.79
C GLN A 147 -16.76 -6.39 8.60
N SER A 148 -16.45 -5.91 7.40
CA SER A 148 -16.40 -6.76 6.20
C SER A 148 -15.21 -7.71 6.25
N GLU A 149 -15.38 -8.85 5.62
CA GLU A 149 -14.25 -9.67 5.19
C GLU A 149 -13.38 -8.87 4.19
N PRO A 150 -12.05 -8.88 4.32
CA PRO A 150 -11.20 -8.14 3.41
C PRO A 150 -11.06 -8.83 2.05
N LEU A 151 -10.96 -8.01 1.01
CA LEU A 151 -10.36 -8.40 -0.26
C LEU A 151 -8.84 -8.33 -0.15
N LEU A 152 -8.14 -9.36 -0.64
CA LEU A 152 -6.69 -9.46 -0.55
C LEU A 152 -6.03 -9.16 -1.90
N LEU A 153 -5.11 -8.19 -1.89
CA LEU A 153 -4.21 -7.86 -2.99
C LEU A 153 -2.84 -8.44 -2.67
N ASP A 154 -2.32 -9.26 -3.58
CA ASP A 154 -1.17 -10.14 -3.36
C ASP A 154 -0.25 -10.10 -4.59
N ASN A 155 1.05 -10.35 -4.43
CA ASN A 155 1.99 -10.52 -5.54
C ASN A 155 2.12 -12.00 -5.96
N LEU A 156 1.83 -12.96 -5.06
CA LEU A 156 1.80 -14.39 -5.40
C LEU A 156 0.58 -14.76 -6.27
N SER A 157 -0.48 -13.93 -6.22
CA SER A 157 -1.67 -14.10 -7.06
C SER A 157 -2.18 -12.74 -7.54
N GLY A 158 -2.32 -12.58 -8.86
CA GLY A 158 -2.92 -11.39 -9.46
C GLY A 158 -4.44 -11.26 -9.24
N SER A 159 -5.11 -12.34 -8.84
CA SER A 159 -6.56 -12.28 -8.59
C SER A 159 -6.86 -11.72 -7.20
N ILE A 160 -7.58 -10.61 -7.14
CA ILE A 160 -8.13 -10.07 -5.88
C ILE A 160 -9.28 -10.95 -5.41
N ARG A 161 -9.14 -11.55 -4.22
CA ARG A 161 -10.13 -12.48 -3.65
C ARG A 161 -10.43 -12.17 -2.19
N PRO A 162 -11.63 -12.51 -1.68
CA PRO A 162 -11.91 -12.48 -0.25
C PRO A 162 -10.98 -13.41 0.54
N ALA A 163 -10.71 -13.09 1.81
CA ALA A 163 -9.82 -13.88 2.66
C ALA A 163 -10.24 -15.37 2.79
N SER A 164 -11.52 -15.67 2.87
CA SER A 164 -12.09 -17.03 2.91
C SER A 164 -11.77 -17.85 1.66
N GLN A 165 -11.47 -17.20 0.54
CA GLN A 165 -11.05 -17.84 -0.71
C GLN A 165 -9.52 -17.93 -0.85
N ARG A 166 -8.79 -17.63 0.23
CA ARG A 166 -7.33 -17.74 0.35
C ARG A 166 -6.95 -18.61 1.57
N PRO A 167 -7.36 -19.90 1.59
CA PRO A 167 -7.04 -20.81 2.69
C PRO A 167 -5.53 -21.09 2.80
N ASP A 168 -4.76 -20.72 1.78
CA ASP A 168 -3.30 -20.75 1.79
C ASP A 168 -2.68 -19.67 2.71
N LEU A 169 -3.44 -18.66 3.13
CA LEU A 169 -2.96 -17.55 3.95
C LEU A 169 -3.54 -17.59 5.37
N THR A 170 -2.68 -17.74 6.37
CA THR A 170 -3.07 -17.66 7.78
C THR A 170 -2.63 -16.33 8.38
N PRO A 171 -3.54 -15.42 8.78
CA PRO A 171 -3.16 -14.11 9.30
C PRO A 171 -2.52 -14.20 10.68
N VAL A 172 -1.52 -13.35 10.93
CA VAL A 172 -0.86 -13.22 12.24
C VAL A 172 -1.18 -11.87 12.88
N PHE A 173 -0.92 -10.78 12.18
CA PHE A 173 -1.30 -9.43 12.58
C PHE A 173 -1.48 -8.54 11.33
N SER A 174 -2.07 -7.37 11.52
CA SER A 174 -2.17 -6.36 10.46
C SER A 174 -1.91 -4.97 11.01
N PHE A 175 -1.57 -4.02 10.15
CA PHE A 175 -1.35 -2.63 10.56
C PHE A 175 -1.64 -1.67 9.41
N ASN A 176 -1.83 -0.41 9.76
CA ASN A 176 -1.85 0.71 8.83
C ASN A 176 -1.27 1.95 9.53
N SER A 177 -1.37 3.14 8.93
CA SER A 177 -0.83 4.36 9.55
C SER A 177 -1.48 4.76 10.89
N GLN A 178 -2.60 4.15 11.29
CA GLN A 178 -3.30 4.45 12.55
C GLN A 178 -2.92 3.50 13.69
N GLY A 179 -2.45 2.29 13.39
CA GLY A 179 -2.13 1.33 14.45
C GLY A 179 -1.85 -0.09 13.99
N VAL A 180 -1.58 -0.94 14.99
CA VAL A 180 -1.36 -2.39 14.85
C VAL A 180 -2.54 -3.15 15.43
N TYR A 181 -3.00 -4.17 14.71
CA TYR A 181 -4.20 -4.95 14.98
C TYR A 181 -3.89 -6.45 15.02
N VAL A 182 -4.45 -7.14 16.00
CA VAL A 182 -4.47 -8.61 16.08
C VAL A 182 -5.93 -9.04 16.11
N GLY A 183 -6.37 -9.73 15.05
CA GLY A 183 -7.80 -9.88 14.77
C GLY A 183 -8.48 -8.52 14.59
N ASN A 184 -9.57 -8.28 15.31
CA ASN A 184 -10.33 -7.01 15.27
C ASN A 184 -9.92 -6.00 16.35
N ALA A 185 -8.94 -6.32 17.20
CA ALA A 185 -8.53 -5.44 18.29
C ALA A 185 -7.27 -4.66 17.93
N GLN A 186 -7.28 -3.34 18.15
CA GLN A 186 -6.07 -2.53 18.13
C GLN A 186 -5.24 -2.85 19.37
N LYS A 187 -3.97 -3.20 19.16
CA LYS A 187 -3.05 -3.69 20.21
C LYS A 187 -1.77 -2.85 20.34
N GLY A 188 -1.53 -1.90 19.43
CA GLY A 188 -0.35 -1.05 19.48
C GLY A 188 -0.40 0.14 18.53
N SER A 189 0.59 1.01 18.65
CA SER A 189 0.87 2.09 17.68
C SER A 189 1.69 1.54 16.51
N VAL A 190 1.46 2.05 15.31
CA VAL A 190 2.31 1.75 14.16
C VAL A 190 3.76 2.23 14.36
N ASP A 191 3.99 3.20 15.24
CA ASP A 191 5.32 3.73 15.56
C ASP A 191 6.26 2.69 16.19
N SER A 192 5.72 1.61 16.74
CA SER A 192 6.53 0.49 17.24
C SER A 192 7.17 -0.32 16.12
N ILE A 193 6.71 -0.16 14.87
CA ILE A 193 7.28 -0.80 13.69
C ILE A 193 8.40 0.09 13.15
N SER A 194 9.63 -0.14 13.62
CA SER A 194 10.81 0.68 13.28
C SER A 194 11.03 0.83 11.78
N ARG A 195 10.80 -0.24 11.01
CA ARG A 195 10.91 -0.24 9.53
C ARG A 195 9.90 0.66 8.87
N TRP A 196 8.66 0.67 9.35
CA TRP A 196 7.61 1.56 8.84
C TRP A 196 7.98 3.03 9.05
N ARG A 197 8.48 3.38 10.24
CA ARG A 197 8.96 4.75 10.50
C ARG A 197 10.12 5.13 9.58
N GLY A 198 11.12 4.26 9.42
CA GLY A 198 12.23 4.50 8.50
C GLY A 198 11.80 4.64 7.03
N LEU A 199 10.82 3.84 6.59
CA LEU A 199 10.21 3.93 5.27
C LEU A 199 9.57 5.30 5.06
N LEU A 200 8.72 5.77 5.99
CA LEU A 200 8.07 7.08 5.90
C LEU A 200 9.08 8.23 5.87
N GLU A 201 10.18 8.13 6.62
CA GLU A 201 11.26 9.13 6.58
C GLU A 201 11.95 9.19 5.21
N LYS A 202 12.19 8.03 4.57
CA LYS A 202 12.71 7.98 3.18
C LYS A 202 11.70 8.61 2.22
N MET A 203 10.46 8.17 2.27
CA MET A 203 9.39 8.65 1.38
C MET A 203 9.19 10.18 1.47
N ARG A 204 9.23 10.77 2.66
CA ARG A 204 9.14 12.22 2.80
C ARG A 204 10.27 12.96 2.06
N LYS A 205 11.48 12.40 2.05
CA LYS A 205 12.63 12.96 1.31
C LYS A 205 12.45 12.80 -0.21
N GLU A 206 11.70 11.80 -0.65
CA GLU A 206 11.42 11.48 -2.05
C GLU A 206 10.23 12.26 -2.64
N GLY A 207 9.42 12.93 -1.82
CA GLY A 207 8.30 13.75 -2.27
C GLY A 207 6.90 13.17 -1.96
N PHE A 208 6.81 12.24 -1.02
CA PHE A 208 5.53 11.79 -0.46
C PHE A 208 5.17 12.65 0.75
N VAL A 209 4.07 13.40 0.66
CA VAL A 209 3.67 14.40 1.66
C VAL A 209 2.35 13.97 2.32
N PRO A 210 2.34 13.73 3.65
CA PRO A 210 1.13 13.39 4.40
C PRO A 210 0.11 14.55 4.44
#